data_AF-A0A401PS67-F1
#
_entry.id   AF-A0A401PS67-F1
#
_cell.length_a   1.000
_cell.length_b   1.000
_cell.length_c   1.000
_cell.angle_alpha   90.00
_cell.angle_beta   90.00
_cell.angle_gamma   90.00
#
_symmetry.space_group_name_H-M   'P 1'
#
loop_
_entity.id
_entity.type
_entity.pdbx_description
1 polymer ?
#
loop_
_entity_poly.entity_id
_entity_poly.type
_entity_poly.pdbx_seq_one_letter_code
_entity_poly.pdbx_strand_id
1 'polypeptide(L)'
;MAVFRILSPYGFDKTKQCIGTMMIEIDFLQKKSVDSNPYDTDKMAAEFIQQFTSQAFSTSQQLVFSFNDKLFGLLVKDIEAMDPSILKGEQASGKRQKIELGLSIANSQVIFEKSGSSSLTLIGKSKTKQGRQSIINPDWNFEKMGIGGLDKEFSDIFRRAFASRVFPVDLVEQMGCKHVKGILLYGPPGCGKTLMARQIGKMLNAREPKVVNGPEILNKYVGESEANIRKLFADAEEEQRRVSVLCVDES
;
A
#
# COMPACT_ATOMS: atom_id res chain seq x y z
N MET A 1 21.79 -39.50 22.31
CA MET A 1 22.52 -38.64 21.37
C MET A 1 21.57 -37.51 20.99
N ALA A 2 21.73 -36.32 21.59
CA ALA A 2 20.84 -35.19 21.30
C ALA A 2 21.25 -34.59 19.95
N VAL A 3 20.36 -34.68 18.95
CA VAL A 3 20.54 -34.00 17.67
C VAL A 3 20.29 -32.52 17.91
N PHE A 4 21.36 -31.77 18.16
CA PHE A 4 21.28 -30.30 18.16
C PHE A 4 21.02 -29.85 16.73
N ARG A 5 19.74 -29.55 16.43
CA ARG A 5 19.35 -28.96 15.16
C ARG A 5 19.78 -27.49 15.20
N ILE A 6 20.87 -27.17 14.52
CA ILE A 6 21.34 -25.79 14.37
C ILE A 6 20.25 -25.02 13.62
N LEU A 7 19.65 -24.03 14.27
CA LEU A 7 18.71 -23.11 13.64
C LEU A 7 19.54 -22.09 12.86
N SER A 8 19.54 -22.22 11.53
CA SER A 8 20.16 -21.23 10.65
C SER A 8 19.18 -20.09 10.38
N PRO A 9 19.60 -18.81 10.48
CA PRO A 9 18.77 -17.69 10.09
C PRO A 9 18.41 -17.79 8.60
N TYR A 10 17.12 -17.75 8.30
CA TYR A 10 16.62 -17.76 6.93
C TYR A 10 16.42 -16.32 6.45
N GLY A 11 17.14 -15.93 5.40
CA GLY A 11 16.98 -14.62 4.76
C GLY A 11 15.96 -14.69 3.64
N PHE A 12 14.85 -13.95 3.76
CA PHE A 12 13.88 -13.81 2.67
C PHE A 12 14.44 -12.95 1.54
N ASP A 13 14.31 -13.43 0.30
CA ASP A 13 14.51 -12.60 -0.88
C ASP A 13 13.30 -11.68 -1.04
N LYS A 14 13.39 -10.46 -0.53
CA LYS A 14 12.27 -9.51 -0.53
C LYS A 14 11.79 -9.13 -1.94
N THR A 15 12.57 -9.40 -3.00
CA THR A 15 12.16 -9.11 -4.38
C THR A 15 11.25 -10.19 -4.99
N LYS A 16 11.27 -11.41 -4.44
CA LYS A 16 10.55 -12.58 -4.98
C LYS A 16 9.66 -13.28 -3.96
N GLN A 17 9.94 -13.10 -2.68
CA GLN A 17 9.28 -13.80 -1.58
C GLN A 17 8.41 -12.86 -0.75
N CYS A 18 8.18 -11.61 -1.17
CA CYS A 18 7.17 -10.77 -0.56
C CYS A 18 5.77 -11.21 -1.03
N ILE A 19 4.87 -11.42 -0.07
CA ILE A 19 3.51 -11.87 -0.36
C ILE A 19 2.73 -10.70 -0.98
N GLY A 20 2.26 -10.88 -2.21
CA GLY A 20 1.33 -9.96 -2.87
C GLY A 20 -0.11 -10.33 -2.56
N THR A 21 -0.47 -11.59 -2.73
CA THR A 21 -1.81 -12.12 -2.41
C THR A 21 -1.68 -13.48 -1.73
N MET A 22 -2.42 -13.69 -0.64
CA MET A 22 -2.48 -14.95 0.09
C MET A 22 -3.93 -15.42 0.16
N MET A 23 -4.16 -16.65 -0.26
CA MET A 23 -5.47 -17.30 -0.15
C MET A 23 -5.49 -18.19 1.09
N ILE A 24 -6.47 -17.97 1.94
CA ILE A 24 -6.65 -18.66 3.21
C ILE A 24 -8.01 -19.33 3.22
N GLU A 25 -8.01 -20.64 3.41
CA GLU A 25 -9.22 -21.36 3.79
C GLU A 25 -9.47 -21.14 5.28
N ILE A 26 -10.72 -20.79 5.64
CA ILE A 26 -11.14 -20.46 7.00
C ILE A 26 -12.31 -21.34 7.44
N ASP A 27 -12.26 -21.81 8.69
CA ASP A 27 -13.34 -22.49 9.38
C ASP A 27 -13.33 -22.16 10.88
N PHE A 28 -14.43 -22.44 11.60
CA PHE A 28 -14.45 -22.34 13.05
C PHE A 28 -13.51 -23.37 13.67
N LEU A 29 -12.61 -22.93 14.55
CA LEU A 29 -11.72 -23.86 15.26
C LEU A 29 -12.50 -24.78 16.21
N GLN A 30 -13.51 -24.21 16.87
CA GLN A 30 -14.33 -24.93 17.84
C GLN A 30 -15.74 -25.17 17.27
N LYS A 31 -16.11 -26.44 17.10
CA LYS A 31 -17.45 -26.83 16.63
C LYS A 31 -18.59 -26.37 17.55
N LYS A 32 -18.30 -26.05 18.81
CA LYS A 32 -19.27 -25.55 19.80
C LYS A 32 -19.57 -24.05 19.67
N SER A 33 -18.69 -23.28 19.03
CA SER A 33 -18.82 -21.81 18.87
C SER A 33 -19.30 -21.39 17.48
N VAL A 34 -19.73 -22.36 16.67
CA VAL A 34 -20.26 -22.15 15.32
C VAL A 34 -21.54 -21.34 15.43
N ASP A 35 -21.64 -20.28 14.64
CA ASP A 35 -22.86 -19.51 14.46
C ASP A 35 -23.13 -19.24 12.98
N SER A 36 -24.30 -18.65 12.72
CA SER A 36 -24.74 -18.23 11.39
C SER A 36 -24.47 -16.74 11.12
N ASN A 37 -23.72 -16.07 11.99
CA ASN A 37 -23.48 -14.63 11.85
C ASN A 37 -22.63 -14.34 10.62
N PRO A 38 -22.90 -13.22 9.90
CA PRO A 38 -22.08 -12.82 8.78
C PRO A 38 -20.77 -12.20 9.25
N TYR A 39 -19.64 -12.70 8.75
CA TYR A 39 -18.31 -12.17 9.05
C TYR A 39 -17.77 -11.34 7.89
N ASP A 40 -17.42 -10.09 8.17
CA ASP A 40 -16.88 -9.15 7.19
C ASP A 40 -15.42 -9.45 6.88
N THR A 41 -15.20 -10.06 5.71
CA THR A 41 -13.86 -10.46 5.27
C THR A 41 -12.92 -9.29 5.02
N ASP A 42 -13.45 -8.08 4.77
CA ASP A 42 -12.59 -6.91 4.55
C ASP A 42 -12.00 -6.41 5.88
N LYS A 43 -12.79 -6.48 6.97
CA LYS A 43 -12.31 -6.21 8.33
C LYS A 43 -11.38 -7.31 8.83
N MET A 44 -11.73 -8.58 8.61
CA MET A 44 -10.88 -9.71 8.97
C MET A 44 -9.51 -9.63 8.27
N ALA A 45 -9.47 -9.26 6.99
CA ALA A 45 -8.23 -9.12 6.24
C ALA A 45 -7.36 -7.98 6.80
N ALA A 46 -7.96 -6.84 7.15
CA ALA A 46 -7.25 -5.72 7.76
C ALA A 46 -6.64 -6.10 9.12
N GLU A 47 -7.43 -6.76 9.98
CA GLU A 47 -6.97 -7.21 11.30
C GLU A 47 -5.91 -8.32 11.20
N PHE A 48 -6.08 -9.25 10.26
CA PHE A 48 -5.07 -10.27 9.97
C PHE A 48 -3.75 -9.63 9.56
N ILE A 49 -3.75 -8.68 8.62
CA ILE A 49 -2.51 -7.99 8.22
C ILE A 49 -1.90 -7.23 9.39
N GLN A 50 -2.70 -6.54 10.20
CA GLN A 50 -2.19 -5.85 11.39
C GLN A 50 -1.51 -6.80 12.38
N GLN A 51 -2.09 -7.98 12.61
CA GLN A 51 -1.57 -8.98 13.54
C GLN A 51 -0.34 -9.73 12.98
N PHE A 52 -0.33 -10.00 11.68
CA PHE A 52 0.64 -10.88 11.02
C PHE A 52 1.56 -10.14 10.03
N THR A 53 1.74 -8.82 10.18
CA THR A 53 2.74 -8.07 9.42
C THR A 53 4.14 -8.58 9.74
N SER A 54 5.00 -8.70 8.72
CA SER A 54 6.39 -9.16 8.84
C SER A 54 6.54 -10.62 9.31
N GLN A 55 5.48 -11.43 9.19
CA GLN A 55 5.55 -12.85 9.48
C GLN A 55 5.71 -13.69 8.21
N ALA A 56 6.42 -14.81 8.35
CA ALA A 56 6.60 -15.77 7.29
C ALA A 56 5.40 -16.71 7.20
N PHE A 57 4.90 -16.92 5.99
CA PHE A 57 3.86 -17.88 5.70
C PHE A 57 4.30 -18.88 4.65
N SER A 58 3.95 -20.15 4.83
CA SER A 58 4.11 -21.20 3.82
C SER A 58 2.78 -21.72 3.32
N THR A 59 2.76 -22.23 2.09
CA THR A 59 1.60 -22.98 1.58
C THR A 59 1.34 -24.19 2.48
N SER A 60 0.06 -24.52 2.66
CA SER A 60 -0.43 -25.54 3.59
C SER A 60 -0.18 -25.26 5.08
N GLN A 61 0.33 -24.09 5.47
CA GLN A 61 0.49 -23.73 6.87
C GLN A 61 -0.88 -23.57 7.54
N GLN A 62 -1.02 -24.17 8.72
CA GLN A 62 -2.18 -23.98 9.57
C GLN A 62 -1.86 -22.96 10.67
N LEU A 63 -2.81 -22.09 10.96
CA LEU A 63 -2.73 -21.16 12.08
C LEU A 63 -4.11 -20.88 12.66
N VAL A 64 -4.12 -20.24 13.82
CA VAL A 64 -5.35 -19.81 14.48
C VAL A 64 -5.45 -18.29 14.39
N PHE A 65 -6.63 -17.80 14.05
CA PHE A 65 -6.93 -16.38 14.00
C PHE A 65 -8.12 -16.07 14.90
N SER A 66 -7.98 -15.01 15.69
CA SER A 66 -9.08 -14.53 16.53
C SER A 66 -9.72 -13.32 15.88
N PHE A 67 -11.05 -13.30 15.79
CA PHE A 67 -11.81 -12.16 15.28
C PHE A 67 -13.14 -12.09 16.03
N ASN A 68 -13.47 -10.92 16.59
CA ASN A 68 -14.66 -10.70 17.42
C ASN A 68 -14.83 -11.79 18.51
N ASP A 69 -13.78 -12.05 19.29
CA ASP A 69 -13.73 -13.07 20.37
C ASP A 69 -13.99 -14.52 19.93
N LYS A 70 -13.91 -14.79 18.62
CA LYS A 70 -14.04 -16.14 18.07
C LYS A 70 -12.74 -16.62 17.46
N LEU A 71 -12.50 -17.92 17.61
CA LEU A 71 -11.31 -18.58 17.09
C LEU A 71 -11.63 -19.32 15.79
N PHE A 72 -10.86 -18.97 14.77
CA PHE A 72 -10.92 -19.57 13.45
C PHE A 72 -9.66 -20.37 13.19
N GLY A 73 -9.84 -21.57 12.63
CA GLY A 73 -8.76 -22.34 12.03
C GLY A 73 -8.54 -21.85 10.61
N LEU A 74 -7.30 -21.46 10.30
CA LEU A 74 -6.89 -21.01 8.99
C LEU A 74 -5.94 -22.02 8.37
N LEU A 75 -6.08 -22.23 7.06
CA LEU A 75 -5.17 -23.01 6.23
C LEU A 75 -4.75 -22.16 5.04
N VAL A 76 -3.45 -21.87 4.93
CA VAL A 76 -2.90 -21.15 3.78
C VAL A 76 -2.96 -22.07 2.55
N LYS A 77 -3.80 -21.75 1.57
CA LYS A 77 -3.98 -22.55 0.36
C LYS A 77 -2.94 -22.24 -0.71
N ASP A 78 -2.73 -20.96 -0.96
CA ASP A 78 -1.90 -20.47 -2.06
C ASP A 78 -1.29 -19.12 -1.68
N ILE A 79 -0.09 -18.87 -2.15
CA ILE A 79 0.62 -17.61 -1.95
C ILE A 79 1.14 -17.16 -3.31
N GLU A 80 0.77 -15.94 -3.68
CA GLU A 80 1.26 -15.26 -4.86
C GLU A 80 2.24 -14.16 -4.43
N ALA A 81 3.44 -14.19 -4.99
CA ALA A 81 4.44 -13.15 -4.83
C ALA A 81 3.94 -11.82 -5.38
N MET A 82 4.42 -10.75 -4.78
CA MET A 82 4.26 -9.40 -5.29
C MET A 82 4.99 -9.26 -6.62
N ASP A 83 4.33 -8.69 -7.63
CA ASP A 83 4.97 -8.39 -8.90
C ASP A 83 5.89 -7.16 -8.74
N PRO A 84 7.22 -7.30 -8.89
CA PRO A 84 8.15 -6.17 -8.83
C PRO A 84 7.92 -5.16 -9.97
N SER A 85 7.21 -5.54 -11.03
CA SER A 85 6.84 -4.60 -12.12
C SER A 85 5.88 -3.52 -11.59
N ILE A 86 5.00 -3.85 -10.63
CA ILE A 86 4.12 -2.90 -9.93
C ILE A 86 4.95 -1.80 -9.23
N LEU A 87 6.20 -2.08 -8.87
CA LEU A 87 7.09 -1.09 -8.24
C LEU A 87 7.86 -0.24 -9.26
N LYS A 88 8.15 -0.78 -10.45
CA LYS A 88 8.98 -0.12 -11.48
C LYS A 88 8.22 0.80 -12.45
N GLY A 89 6.89 0.87 -12.40
CA GLY A 89 6.11 1.65 -13.38
C GLY A 89 6.03 0.97 -14.74
N GLU A 90 6.30 -0.33 -14.84
CA GLU A 90 6.11 -1.10 -16.07
C GLU A 90 4.70 -1.69 -16.08
N GLN A 91 4.18 -2.02 -17.27
CA GLN A 91 2.92 -2.74 -17.38
C GLN A 91 3.03 -4.03 -16.56
N ALA A 92 2.08 -4.25 -15.66
CA ALA A 92 2.01 -5.48 -14.87
C ALA A 92 2.01 -6.65 -15.85
N SER A 93 3.10 -7.42 -15.87
CA SER A 93 3.08 -8.74 -16.46
C SER A 93 2.08 -9.50 -15.61
N GLY A 94 0.86 -9.72 -16.11
CA GLY A 94 -0.24 -10.32 -15.34
C GLY A 94 0.05 -11.72 -14.76
N LYS A 95 1.27 -12.25 -14.90
CA LYS A 95 1.78 -13.42 -14.20
C LYS A 95 2.21 -13.06 -12.78
N ARG A 96 1.26 -13.16 -11.85
CA ARG A 96 1.58 -13.31 -10.43
C ARG A 96 2.28 -14.66 -10.23
N GLN A 97 3.49 -14.65 -9.68
CA GLN A 97 4.27 -15.87 -9.44
C GLN A 97 3.77 -16.56 -8.17
N LYS A 98 3.42 -17.84 -8.25
CA LYS A 98 3.13 -18.63 -7.06
C LYS A 98 4.42 -18.98 -6.32
N ILE A 99 4.38 -18.87 -4.99
CA ILE A 99 5.51 -19.16 -4.11
C ILE A 99 5.06 -20.08 -2.98
N GLU A 100 5.96 -20.94 -2.50
CA GLU A 100 5.67 -21.86 -1.39
C GLU A 100 5.89 -21.20 -0.03
N LEU A 101 6.78 -20.21 0.04
CA LEU A 101 7.16 -19.52 1.26
C LEU A 101 7.30 -18.03 0.96
N GLY A 102 6.67 -17.18 1.76
CA GLY A 102 6.75 -15.74 1.61
C GLY A 102 6.65 -14.97 2.92
N LEU A 103 7.01 -13.69 2.86
CA LEU A 103 6.92 -12.72 3.94
C LEU A 103 5.68 -11.84 3.76
N SER A 104 4.78 -11.87 4.75
CA SER A 104 3.65 -10.95 4.84
C SER A 104 4.15 -9.52 5.07
N ILE A 105 3.62 -8.58 4.31
CA ILE A 105 3.93 -7.15 4.37
C ILE A 105 2.63 -6.35 4.48
N ALA A 106 2.73 -5.08 4.89
CA ALA A 106 1.56 -4.25 5.19
C ALA A 106 0.55 -4.10 4.03
N ASN A 107 0.98 -4.37 2.80
CA ASN A 107 0.17 -4.31 1.60
C ASN A 107 -0.11 -5.69 0.96
N SER A 108 0.24 -6.78 1.65
CA SER A 108 -0.22 -8.12 1.27
C SER A 108 -1.74 -8.16 1.31
N GLN A 109 -2.34 -8.81 0.32
CA GLN A 109 -3.78 -9.00 0.27
C GLN A 109 -4.14 -10.38 0.77
N VAL A 110 -5.15 -10.47 1.63
CA VAL A 110 -5.67 -11.74 2.14
C VAL A 110 -7.05 -11.97 1.57
N ILE A 111 -7.23 -13.14 0.97
CA ILE A 111 -8.52 -13.61 0.45
C ILE A 111 -8.94 -14.80 1.28
N PHE A 112 -10.14 -14.73 1.85
CA PHE A 112 -10.70 -15.80 2.67
C PHE A 112 -11.71 -16.62 1.89
N GLU A 113 -11.50 -17.92 1.86
CA GLU A 113 -12.41 -18.91 1.33
C GLU A 113 -12.95 -19.77 2.48
N LYS A 114 -14.25 -20.01 2.56
CA LYS A 114 -14.78 -20.91 3.60
C LYS A 114 -14.41 -22.35 3.26
N SER A 115 -14.20 -23.19 4.28
CA SER A 115 -14.08 -24.62 4.03
C SER A 115 -15.37 -25.20 3.43
N GLY A 116 -15.26 -26.17 2.53
CA GLY A 116 -16.40 -26.77 1.83
C GLY A 116 -17.43 -27.44 2.76
N SER A 117 -17.00 -27.83 3.96
CA SER A 117 -17.87 -28.42 4.99
C SER A 117 -18.40 -27.41 6.01
N SER A 118 -18.00 -26.13 5.91
CA SER A 118 -18.30 -25.12 6.91
C SER A 118 -19.62 -24.39 6.66
N SER A 119 -20.37 -24.16 7.75
CA SER A 119 -21.56 -23.30 7.77
C SER A 119 -21.23 -21.80 7.90
N LEU A 120 -19.95 -21.43 7.82
CA LEU A 120 -19.50 -20.05 7.94
C LEU A 120 -20.08 -19.15 6.84
N THR A 121 -20.74 -18.07 7.26
CA THR A 121 -21.25 -17.03 6.37
C THR A 121 -20.23 -15.90 6.30
N LEU A 122 -19.46 -15.85 5.22
CA LEU A 122 -18.57 -14.74 4.95
C LEU A 122 -19.37 -13.68 4.16
N ILE A 123 -19.26 -12.37 4.50
CA ILE A 123 -19.70 -11.19 3.70
C ILE A 123 -18.53 -10.23 3.35
N GLY A 124 -18.62 -9.43 2.27
CA GLY A 124 -17.53 -8.53 1.84
C GLY A 124 -16.76 -8.98 0.60
N LYS A 125 -15.81 -8.17 0.14
CA LYS A 125 -15.16 -8.32 -1.18
C LYS A 125 -14.00 -9.32 -1.20
N SER A 126 -13.43 -9.62 -0.03
CA SER A 126 -12.26 -10.52 0.10
C SER A 126 -12.57 -12.02 0.06
N LYS A 127 -13.55 -12.46 -0.75
CA LYS A 127 -13.94 -13.90 -0.91
C LYS A 127 -13.61 -14.50 -2.25
N THR A 128 -13.56 -13.68 -3.29
CA THR A 128 -13.50 -14.15 -4.65
C THR A 128 -12.13 -13.81 -5.22
N LYS A 129 -11.55 -14.74 -5.98
CA LYS A 129 -10.40 -14.48 -6.88
C LYS A 129 -10.66 -13.38 -7.92
N GLN A 130 -11.88 -12.84 -7.99
CA GLN A 130 -12.15 -11.60 -8.69
C GLN A 130 -11.36 -10.53 -7.96
N GLY A 131 -10.23 -10.19 -8.58
CA GLY A 131 -9.20 -9.34 -8.01
C GLY A 131 -9.81 -8.22 -7.21
N ARG A 132 -9.56 -8.25 -5.90
CA ARG A 132 -9.25 -7.00 -5.25
C ARG A 132 -8.08 -6.47 -6.08
N GLN A 133 -8.37 -5.52 -6.98
CA GLN A 133 -7.38 -4.51 -7.30
C GLN A 133 -6.85 -4.08 -5.94
N SER A 134 -5.54 -4.16 -5.81
CA SER A 134 -4.83 -4.10 -4.55
C SER A 134 -5.45 -3.08 -3.62
N ILE A 135 -5.52 -3.35 -2.31
CA ILE A 135 -6.05 -2.36 -1.34
C ILE A 135 -5.25 -1.04 -1.42
N ILE A 136 -4.06 -1.07 -2.01
CA ILE A 136 -3.51 0.08 -2.72
C ILE A 136 -4.20 0.14 -4.09
N ASN A 137 -5.37 0.76 -4.19
CA ASN A 137 -5.98 0.93 -5.49
C ASN A 137 -5.03 1.88 -6.25
N PRO A 138 -4.26 1.43 -7.26
CA PRO A 138 -3.65 2.34 -8.21
C PRO A 138 -4.70 2.68 -9.27
N ASP A 139 -6.00 2.60 -8.93
CA ASP A 139 -7.06 3.29 -9.64
C ASP A 139 -6.92 4.80 -9.35
N TRP A 140 -5.73 5.36 -9.63
CA TRP A 140 -5.67 6.72 -10.12
C TRP A 140 -6.30 6.69 -11.49
N ASN A 141 -7.62 6.59 -11.50
CA ASN A 141 -8.38 6.73 -12.70
C ASN A 141 -8.48 8.24 -12.95
N PHE A 142 -7.42 8.79 -13.55
CA PHE A 142 -7.26 10.22 -13.84
C PHE A 142 -8.44 10.75 -14.68
N GLU A 143 -9.12 9.87 -15.42
CA GLU A 143 -10.39 10.13 -16.09
C GLU A 143 -11.48 10.61 -15.10
N LYS A 144 -11.57 10.02 -13.90
CA LYS A 144 -12.50 10.44 -12.84
C LYS A 144 -12.08 11.74 -12.16
N MET A 145 -10.82 12.15 -12.32
CA MET A 145 -10.26 13.37 -11.75
C MET A 145 -10.35 14.57 -12.73
N GLY A 146 -10.95 14.36 -13.91
CA GLY A 146 -11.15 15.42 -14.91
C GLY A 146 -9.87 15.81 -15.66
N ILE A 147 -8.86 14.95 -15.61
CA ILE A 147 -7.59 15.10 -16.33
C ILE A 147 -7.72 14.22 -17.57
N GLY A 148 -7.66 14.81 -18.76
CA GLY A 148 -7.75 14.07 -20.01
C GLY A 148 -6.42 14.10 -20.76
N GLY A 149 -5.96 12.94 -21.23
CA GLY A 149 -5.00 12.83 -22.33
C GLY A 149 -3.54 12.59 -21.96
N LEU A 150 -3.17 12.51 -20.67
CA LEU A 150 -1.79 12.23 -20.22
C LEU A 150 -1.74 11.19 -19.09
N ASP A 151 -2.76 10.34 -18.99
CA ASP A 151 -3.00 9.51 -17.81
C ASP A 151 -1.93 8.44 -17.59
N LYS A 152 -1.27 7.96 -18.65
CA LYS A 152 -0.27 6.88 -18.57
C LYS A 152 1.04 7.40 -17.99
N GLU A 153 1.60 8.44 -18.59
CA GLU A 153 2.87 9.04 -18.18
C GLU A 153 2.76 9.62 -16.77
N PHE A 154 1.62 10.26 -16.46
CA PHE A 154 1.37 10.76 -15.11
C PHE A 154 1.20 9.61 -14.12
N SER A 155 0.42 8.57 -14.43
CA SER A 155 0.28 7.41 -13.54
C SER A 155 1.62 6.79 -13.18
N ASP A 156 2.54 6.66 -14.13
CA ASP A 156 3.86 6.08 -13.88
C ASP A 156 4.75 6.97 -13.00
N ILE A 157 4.76 8.29 -13.23
CA ILE A 157 5.51 9.25 -12.40
C ILE A 157 4.96 9.25 -10.98
N PHE A 158 3.64 9.30 -10.83
CA PHE A 158 2.96 9.27 -9.54
C PHE A 158 3.23 7.96 -8.82
N ARG A 159 3.03 6.82 -9.49
CA ARG A 159 3.31 5.50 -8.91
C ARG A 159 4.74 5.40 -8.41
N ARG A 160 5.73 5.86 -9.17
CA ARG A 160 7.13 5.84 -8.76
C ARG A 160 7.42 6.78 -7.58
N ALA A 161 6.86 7.98 -7.58
CA ALA A 161 7.04 8.94 -6.50
C ALA A 161 6.42 8.43 -5.18
N PHE A 162 5.24 7.84 -5.25
CA PHE A 162 4.49 7.38 -4.08
C PHE A 162 4.76 5.92 -3.69
N ALA A 163 5.33 5.08 -4.56
CA ALA A 163 5.65 3.68 -4.26
C ALA A 163 6.49 3.57 -3.00
N SER A 164 7.56 4.33 -2.90
CA SER A 164 8.43 4.33 -1.72
C SER A 164 7.74 4.65 -0.37
N ARG A 165 6.54 5.21 -0.39
CA ARG A 165 5.70 5.49 0.80
C ARG A 165 4.71 4.37 1.10
N VAL A 166 4.36 3.60 0.08
CA VAL A 166 3.41 2.48 0.15
C VAL A 166 4.10 1.18 0.53
N PHE A 167 5.40 1.06 0.23
CA PHE A 167 6.21 -0.11 0.54
C PHE A 167 7.17 0.18 1.71
N PRO A 168 7.50 -0.81 2.55
CA PRO A 168 8.43 -0.62 3.66
C PRO A 168 9.82 -0.16 3.18
N VAL A 169 10.46 0.72 3.94
CA VAL A 169 11.73 1.40 3.58
C VAL A 169 12.82 0.39 3.21
N ASP A 170 12.94 -0.71 3.97
CA ASP A 170 13.90 -1.77 3.70
C ASP A 170 13.69 -2.46 2.34
N LEU A 171 12.46 -2.50 1.82
CA LEU A 171 12.15 -3.06 0.50
C LEU A 171 12.61 -2.11 -0.60
N VAL A 172 12.43 -0.81 -0.40
CA VAL A 172 12.81 0.25 -1.35
C VAL A 172 14.33 0.33 -1.47
N GLU A 173 15.05 0.25 -0.34
CA GLU A 173 16.52 0.28 -0.31
C GLU A 173 17.14 -0.93 -1.00
N GLN A 174 16.62 -2.14 -0.74
CA GLN A 174 17.13 -3.35 -1.39
C GLN A 174 16.80 -3.41 -2.89
N MET A 175 15.77 -2.71 -3.35
CA MET A 175 15.42 -2.63 -4.78
C MET A 175 16.14 -1.51 -5.54
N GLY A 176 16.96 -0.69 -4.87
CA GLY A 176 17.76 0.36 -5.51
C GLY A 176 16.93 1.49 -6.13
N CYS A 177 15.65 1.62 -5.76
CA CYS A 177 14.80 2.69 -6.26
C CYS A 177 15.15 4.01 -5.54
N LYS A 178 15.69 5.00 -6.27
CA LYS A 178 15.92 6.35 -5.72
C LYS A 178 14.57 7.00 -5.37
N HIS A 179 14.42 7.42 -4.12
CA HIS A 179 13.26 8.19 -3.66
C HIS A 179 13.15 9.50 -4.45
N VAL A 180 11.96 9.79 -4.99
CA VAL A 180 11.70 11.04 -5.69
C VAL A 180 11.54 12.14 -4.63
N LYS A 181 12.44 13.13 -4.64
CA LYS A 181 12.43 14.23 -3.65
C LYS A 181 11.31 15.26 -3.88
N GLY A 182 10.74 15.31 -5.08
CA GLY A 182 9.67 16.23 -5.44
C GLY A 182 9.20 16.05 -6.87
N ILE A 183 7.98 16.51 -7.16
CA ILE A 183 7.39 16.55 -8.49
C ILE A 183 7.15 18.02 -8.83
N LEU A 184 7.62 18.48 -10.00
CA LEU A 184 7.33 19.81 -10.52
C LEU A 184 6.36 19.69 -11.70
N LEU A 185 5.18 20.31 -11.58
CA LEU A 185 4.19 20.38 -12.65
C LEU A 185 4.34 21.72 -13.38
N TYR A 186 4.72 21.69 -14.66
CA TYR A 186 4.84 22.90 -15.49
C TYR A 186 4.01 22.76 -16.78
N GLY A 187 3.45 23.87 -17.28
CA GLY A 187 2.77 23.90 -18.57
C GLY A 187 1.95 25.18 -18.76
N PRO A 188 1.31 25.36 -19.93
CA PRO A 188 0.49 26.54 -20.22
C PRO A 188 -0.70 26.69 -19.25
N PRO A 189 -1.21 27.93 -19.02
CA PRO A 189 -2.36 28.16 -18.15
C PRO A 189 -3.59 27.41 -18.68
N GLY A 190 -4.41 26.86 -17.77
CA GLY A 190 -5.61 26.09 -18.14
C GLY A 190 -5.44 24.57 -18.22
N CYS A 191 -4.22 24.02 -18.12
CA CYS A 191 -3.99 22.56 -18.14
C CYS A 191 -4.24 21.83 -16.79
N GLY A 192 -4.98 22.43 -15.84
CA GLY A 192 -5.41 21.73 -14.62
C GLY A 192 -4.33 21.42 -13.58
N LYS A 193 -3.13 22.02 -13.63
CA LYS A 193 -2.03 21.78 -12.67
C LYS A 193 -2.43 22.00 -11.20
N THR A 194 -3.10 23.11 -10.91
CA THR A 194 -3.59 23.42 -9.56
C THR A 194 -4.69 22.45 -9.12
N LEU A 195 -5.57 22.02 -10.05
CA LEU A 195 -6.59 21.01 -9.77
C LEU A 195 -5.95 19.66 -9.44
N MET A 196 -4.91 19.25 -10.18
CA MET A 196 -4.11 18.07 -9.87
C MET A 196 -3.51 18.16 -8.46
N ALA A 197 -2.77 19.24 -8.16
CA ALA A 197 -2.11 19.40 -6.86
C ALA A 197 -3.09 19.29 -5.68
N ARG A 198 -4.27 19.90 -5.80
CA ARG A 198 -5.34 19.80 -4.79
C ARG A 198 -5.89 18.39 -4.64
N GLN A 199 -6.16 17.70 -5.76
CA GLN A 199 -6.68 16.33 -5.71
C GLN A 199 -5.65 15.34 -5.14
N ILE A 200 -4.37 15.51 -5.45
CA ILE A 200 -3.28 14.70 -4.91
C ILE A 200 -3.17 14.88 -3.39
N GLY A 201 -3.19 16.13 -2.90
CA GLY A 201 -3.19 16.42 -1.47
C GLY A 201 -4.37 15.76 -0.75
N LYS A 202 -5.58 15.88 -1.31
CA LYS A 202 -6.79 15.26 -0.76
C LYS A 202 -6.72 13.73 -0.74
N MET A 203 -6.21 13.10 -1.80
CA MET A 203 -6.10 11.64 -1.89
C MET A 203 -5.06 11.06 -0.93
N LEU A 204 -3.97 11.78 -0.68
CA LEU A 204 -2.90 11.34 0.21
C LEU A 204 -3.21 11.63 1.70
N ASN A 205 -4.42 12.09 1.98
CA ASN A 205 -4.84 12.56 3.31
C ASN A 205 -3.85 13.60 3.88
N ALA A 206 -3.20 14.35 2.98
CA ALA A 206 -2.31 15.44 3.31
C ALA A 206 -3.12 16.70 3.61
N ARG A 207 -2.50 17.66 4.31
CA ARG A 207 -3.08 19.00 4.43
C ARG A 207 -3.25 19.61 3.03
N GLU A 208 -4.24 20.49 2.89
CA GLU A 208 -4.48 21.19 1.62
C GLU A 208 -3.19 21.84 1.11
N PRO A 209 -2.94 21.85 -0.21
CA PRO A 209 -1.73 22.41 -0.78
C PRO A 209 -1.54 23.84 -0.28
N LYS A 210 -0.34 24.13 0.23
CA LYS A 210 0.02 25.49 0.63
C LYS A 210 0.22 26.26 -0.66
N VAL A 211 -0.80 27.03 -1.04
CA VAL A 211 -0.73 27.94 -2.20
C VAL A 211 0.25 29.05 -1.82
N VAL A 212 1.27 29.24 -2.64
CA VAL A 212 2.26 30.30 -2.43
C VAL A 212 2.32 31.10 -3.71
N ASN A 213 1.86 32.34 -3.66
CA ASN A 213 1.93 33.22 -4.81
C ASN A 213 3.40 33.66 -4.99
N GLY A 214 3.99 33.44 -6.18
CA GLY A 214 5.35 33.87 -6.49
C GLY A 214 5.69 35.31 -6.09
N PRO A 215 4.77 36.29 -6.28
CA PRO A 215 4.95 37.66 -5.81
C PRO A 215 4.95 37.86 -4.29
N GLU A 216 4.35 36.97 -3.49
CA GLU A 216 4.33 37.06 -2.02
C GLU A 216 5.67 36.61 -1.39
N ILE A 217 6.44 35.80 -2.11
CA ILE A 217 7.77 35.37 -1.69
C ILE A 217 8.81 36.47 -1.97
N LEU A 218 8.58 37.27 -3.02
CA LEU A 218 9.48 38.31 -3.50
C LEU A 218 9.14 39.66 -2.87
N ASN A 219 9.49 39.85 -1.59
CA ASN A 219 9.45 41.17 -0.97
C ASN A 219 10.59 42.06 -1.50
N LYS A 220 10.28 43.37 -1.66
CA LYS A 220 11.21 44.41 -2.11
C LYS A 220 12.37 44.67 -1.12
N TYR A 221 12.28 44.14 0.09
CA TYR A 221 13.28 44.27 1.16
C TYR A 221 14.21 43.05 1.20
N VAL A 222 15.49 43.28 0.91
CA VAL A 222 16.54 42.25 0.92
C VAL A 222 16.69 41.69 2.35
N GLY A 223 16.32 40.43 2.55
CA GLY A 223 16.39 39.72 3.84
C GLY A 223 15.06 39.17 4.34
N GLU A 224 13.95 39.88 4.14
CA GLU A 224 12.61 39.39 4.51
C GLU A 224 12.14 38.24 3.61
N SER A 225 12.44 38.33 2.31
CA SER A 225 12.16 37.28 1.35
C SER A 225 12.85 35.95 1.73
N GLU A 226 14.12 36.02 2.17
CA GLU A 226 14.86 34.83 2.61
C GLU A 226 14.31 34.26 3.91
N ALA A 227 13.92 35.12 4.87
CA ALA A 227 13.30 34.70 6.12
C ALA A 227 11.94 34.03 5.88
N ASN A 228 11.13 34.55 4.97
CA ASN A 228 9.84 33.94 4.59
C ASN A 228 10.04 32.58 3.91
N ILE A 229 11.00 32.47 2.98
CA ILE A 229 11.35 31.19 2.35
C ILE A 229 11.78 30.18 3.41
N ARG A 230 12.67 30.55 4.35
CA ARG A 230 13.13 29.65 5.41
C ARG A 230 11.99 29.21 6.35
N LYS A 231 11.07 30.11 6.72
CA LYS A 231 9.90 29.75 7.53
C LYS A 231 8.97 28.80 6.78
N LEU A 232 8.73 29.06 5.49
CA LEU A 232 7.92 28.20 4.64
C LEU A 232 8.51 26.78 4.56
N PHE A 233 9.83 26.67 4.38
CA PHE A 233 10.52 25.39 4.36
C PHE A 233 10.61 24.72 5.74
N ALA A 234 10.69 25.47 6.84
CA ALA A 234 10.69 24.91 8.19
C ALA A 234 9.35 24.26 8.54
N ASP A 235 8.24 24.96 8.27
CA ASP A 235 6.88 24.40 8.38
C ASP A 235 6.74 23.16 7.48
N ALA A 236 7.25 23.25 6.24
CA ALA A 236 7.20 22.15 5.30
C ALA A 236 8.07 20.96 5.70
N GLU A 237 9.21 21.16 6.37
CA GLU A 237 10.06 20.07 6.85
C GLU A 237 9.39 19.34 8.01
N GLU A 238 8.74 20.08 8.92
CA GLU A 238 7.94 19.51 10.00
C GLU A 238 6.73 18.74 9.45
N GLU A 239 6.03 19.31 8.45
CA GLU A 239 4.93 18.64 7.77
C GLU A 239 5.39 17.47 6.91
N GLN A 240 6.57 17.52 6.28
CA GLN A 240 7.14 16.39 5.56
C GLN A 240 7.44 15.22 6.51
N ARG A 241 7.83 15.49 7.76
CA ARG A 241 7.99 14.44 8.78
C ARG A 241 6.64 13.83 9.19
N ARG A 242 5.55 14.60 9.16
CA ARG A 242 4.21 14.16 9.61
C ARG A 242 3.33 13.57 8.51
N VAL A 243 3.34 14.16 7.32
CA VAL A 243 2.42 13.91 6.21
C VAL A 243 3.15 13.64 4.88
N SER A 244 4.49 13.66 4.88
CA SER A 244 5.35 13.15 3.80
C SER A 244 5.25 13.84 2.42
N VAL A 245 4.33 14.77 2.21
CA VAL A 245 4.07 15.44 0.92
C VAL A 245 3.79 16.92 1.15
N LEU A 246 4.54 17.77 0.46
CA LEU A 246 4.27 19.20 0.35
C LEU A 246 3.84 19.50 -1.08
N CYS A 247 2.66 20.08 -1.23
CA CYS A 247 2.21 20.62 -2.51
C CYS A 247 2.29 22.15 -2.44
N VAL A 248 3.15 22.73 -3.29
CA VAL A 248 3.26 24.17 -3.50
C VAL A 248 2.65 24.49 -4.85
N ASP A 249 1.70 25.42 -4.87
CA ASP A 249 1.05 25.91 -6.09
C ASP A 249 1.35 27.39 -6.26
N GLU A 250 1.81 27.79 -7.45
CA GLU A 250 1.99 29.19 -7.86
C GLU A 250 0.77 29.58 -8.69
N SER A 251 -0.11 30.41 -8.12
CA SER A 251 -1.31 30.95 -8.79
C SER A 251 -1.00 32.24 -9.54
#